data_AF-A0A9J6QX62-F1
#
_entry.id   AF-A0A9J6QX62-F1
#
_cell.length_a   1.000
_cell.length_b   1.000
_cell.length_c   1.000
_cell.angle_alpha   90.00
_cell.angle_beta   90.00
_cell.angle_gamma   90.00
#
_symmetry.space_group_name_H-M   'P 1'
#
loop_
_entity.id
_entity.type
_entity.pdbx_description
1 polymer ?
#
loop_
_entity_poly.entity_id
_entity_poly.type
_entity_poly.pdbx_seq_one_letter_code
_entity_poly.pdbx_strand_id
1 'polypeptide(L)'
;MGNRKRQPIKQIRMNKKGETLVETIVSFVIVIIALGAITALISSATTMNRKAQEKSDKIEAEATKVEQNAGQDEAEGTLDVSIGGQTVAMEIKVKSADLFTYFTYVPGEIEPDPGEEPEEPPDQDEIKNAVDWPDPEDVGENSLVSFPMGTIVKYNKEYYVAVQDTHVTKAQAAAGPSQHNSFAKFTGTILTDEDLNASDYFDKVYTGDLYRGKDGKLYVYAGPGGSWYWPPTVTLQNWFEAS
;
A
#
# COMPACT_ATOMS: atom_id res chain seq x y z
N MET A 1 -42.84 48.44 96.51
CA MET A 1 -42.87 46.97 96.33
C MET A 1 -43.52 46.72 94.97
N GLY A 2 -42.77 46.41 93.91
CA GLY A 2 -42.28 45.06 93.58
C GLY A 2 -43.33 44.40 92.67
N ASN A 3 -43.06 43.83 91.51
CA ASN A 3 -41.84 43.32 90.92
C ASN A 3 -42.11 43.16 89.41
N ARG A 4 -41.13 43.50 88.55
CA ARG A 4 -41.13 43.13 87.12
C ARG A 4 -41.11 41.60 86.98
N LYS A 5 -41.71 41.04 85.92
CA LYS A 5 -41.13 39.97 85.05
C LYS A 5 -42.16 39.52 84.00
N ARG A 6 -42.00 39.95 82.76
CA ARG A 6 -41.40 39.22 81.61
C ARG A 6 -42.35 38.17 80.99
N GLN A 7 -42.72 38.45 79.74
CA GLN A 7 -43.44 37.58 78.82
C GLN A 7 -42.70 36.24 78.63
N PRO A 8 -43.39 35.09 78.59
CA PRO A 8 -42.83 33.91 77.96
C PRO A 8 -42.97 34.06 76.45
N ILE A 9 -41.85 34.43 75.82
CA ILE A 9 -41.60 34.28 74.39
C ILE A 9 -42.02 32.86 74.00
N LYS A 10 -42.90 32.74 73.00
CA LYS A 10 -43.20 31.49 72.31
C LYS A 10 -41.86 30.83 71.97
N GLN A 11 -41.48 29.79 72.70
CA GLN A 11 -40.27 29.04 72.42
C GLN A 11 -40.48 28.33 71.07
N ILE A 12 -40.07 28.99 69.99
CA ILE A 12 -39.64 28.29 68.80
C ILE A 12 -38.48 27.44 69.28
N ARG A 13 -38.68 26.11 69.38
CA ARG A 13 -37.59 25.16 69.61
C ARG A 13 -36.58 25.38 68.48
N MET A 14 -35.59 26.22 68.73
CA MET A 14 -34.44 26.35 67.85
C MET A 14 -33.63 25.07 67.99
N ASN A 15 -33.55 24.34 66.89
CA ASN A 15 -32.76 23.14 66.75
C ASN A 15 -31.28 23.51 66.94
N LYS A 16 -30.70 23.24 68.11
CA LYS A 16 -29.31 23.63 68.41
C LYS A 16 -28.25 22.69 67.80
N LYS A 17 -28.65 21.75 66.92
CA LYS A 17 -27.73 20.84 66.21
C LYS A 17 -28.20 20.33 64.82
N GLY A 18 -29.32 20.75 64.25
CA GLY A 18 -29.89 20.00 63.11
C GLY A 18 -30.48 20.88 62.04
N GLU A 19 -30.28 20.47 60.79
CA GLU A 19 -30.83 20.97 59.53
C GLU A 19 -32.07 21.86 59.72
N THR A 20 -32.01 23.05 59.14
CA THR A 20 -33.23 23.84 58.97
C THR A 20 -34.09 23.18 57.90
N LEU A 21 -35.41 23.09 58.12
CA LEU A 21 -36.39 22.51 57.17
C LEU A 21 -36.15 22.95 55.72
N VAL A 22 -35.72 24.21 55.54
CA VAL A 22 -35.39 24.81 54.23
C VAL A 22 -34.20 24.12 53.57
N GLU A 23 -33.15 23.80 54.31
CA GLU A 23 -31.95 23.12 53.79
C GLU A 23 -32.27 21.69 53.33
N THR A 24 -33.12 20.98 54.08
CA THR A 24 -33.64 19.66 53.69
C THR A 24 -34.54 19.74 52.46
N ILE A 25 -35.36 20.79 52.32
CA ILE A 25 -36.18 21.00 51.10
C ILE A 25 -35.28 21.28 49.89
N VAL A 26 -34.27 22.13 50.03
CA VAL A 26 -33.34 22.48 48.95
C VAL A 26 -32.52 21.27 48.51
N SER A 27 -32.01 20.46 49.45
CA SER A 27 -31.29 19.22 49.11
C SER A 27 -32.19 18.23 48.38
N PHE A 28 -33.46 18.12 48.78
CA PHE A 28 -34.44 17.28 48.10
C PHE A 28 -34.72 17.75 46.65
N VAL A 29 -34.83 19.07 46.43
CA VAL A 29 -35.00 19.64 45.08
C VAL A 29 -33.79 19.38 44.19
N ILE A 30 -32.57 19.52 44.72
CA ILE A 30 -31.34 19.23 43.98
C ILE A 30 -31.28 17.76 43.59
N VAL A 31 -31.66 16.85 44.50
CA VAL A 31 -31.72 15.41 44.21
C VAL A 31 -32.73 15.10 43.12
N ILE A 32 -33.91 15.73 43.13
CA ILE A 32 -34.92 15.54 42.07
C ILE A 32 -34.40 16.02 40.70
N ILE A 33 -33.76 17.19 40.65
CA ILE A 33 -33.17 17.71 39.41
C ILE A 33 -32.05 16.79 38.92
N ALA A 34 -31.18 16.33 39.82
CA ALA A 34 -30.09 15.40 39.49
C ALA A 34 -30.63 14.08 38.95
N LEU A 35 -31.67 13.51 39.57
CA LEU A 35 -32.32 12.28 39.10
C LEU A 35 -32.95 12.47 37.71
N GLY A 36 -33.57 13.62 37.45
CA GLY A 36 -34.10 13.95 36.12
C GLY A 36 -33.00 14.02 35.06
N ALA A 37 -31.88 14.68 35.36
CA ALA A 37 -30.73 14.78 34.46
C ALA A 37 -30.08 13.40 34.22
N ILE A 38 -29.89 12.58 35.25
CA ILE A 38 -29.36 11.23 35.14
C ILE A 38 -30.26 10.36 34.26
N THR A 39 -31.58 10.45 34.45
CA THR A 39 -32.55 9.69 33.63
C THR A 39 -32.47 10.09 32.15
N ALA A 40 -32.33 11.39 31.86
CA ALA A 40 -32.15 11.89 30.50
C ALA A 40 -30.83 11.39 29.87
N LEU A 41 -29.74 11.38 30.64
CA LEU A 41 -28.44 10.84 30.19
C LEU A 41 -28.50 9.34 29.90
N ILE A 42 -29.14 8.55 30.78
CA ILE A 42 -29.32 7.10 30.56
C ILE A 42 -30.17 6.84 29.31
N SER A 43 -31.25 7.61 29.10
CA SER A 43 -32.09 7.50 27.89
C SER A 43 -31.31 7.86 26.62
N SER A 44 -30.47 8.90 26.67
CA SER A 44 -29.60 9.26 25.55
C SER A 44 -28.54 8.18 25.27
N ALA A 45 -27.89 7.66 26.32
CA ALA A 45 -26.89 6.61 26.20
C ALA A 45 -27.48 5.31 25.65
N THR A 46 -28.66 4.90 26.12
CA THR A 46 -29.37 3.72 25.60
C THR A 46 -29.80 3.90 24.14
N THR A 47 -30.27 5.09 23.76
CA THR A 47 -30.58 5.41 22.35
C THR A 47 -29.34 5.37 21.47
N MET A 48 -28.22 5.89 21.95
CA MET A 48 -26.94 5.89 21.23
C MET A 48 -26.39 4.47 21.09
N ASN A 49 -26.44 3.67 22.16
CA ASN A 49 -26.03 2.27 22.14
C ASN A 49 -26.93 1.45 21.20
N ARG A 50 -28.24 1.69 21.19
CA ARG A 50 -29.16 1.05 20.23
C ARG A 50 -28.80 1.41 18.79
N LYS A 51 -28.57 2.69 18.49
CA LYS A 51 -28.16 3.13 17.15
C LYS A 51 -26.79 2.59 16.74
N ALA A 52 -25.86 2.47 17.69
CA ALA A 52 -24.56 1.87 17.45
C ALA A 52 -24.71 0.37 17.15
N GLN A 53 -25.56 -0.34 17.90
CA GLN A 53 -25.88 -1.74 17.64
C GLN A 53 -26.53 -1.92 16.26
N GLU A 54 -27.54 -1.11 15.93
CA GLU A 54 -28.20 -1.16 14.62
C GLU A 54 -27.22 -0.90 13.46
N LYS A 55 -26.25 0.00 13.65
CA LYS A 55 -25.17 0.22 12.67
C LYS A 55 -24.25 -0.98 12.57
N SER A 56 -23.84 -1.57 13.70
CA SER A 56 -23.02 -2.78 13.72
C SER A 56 -23.72 -3.95 13.03
N ASP A 57 -24.99 -4.19 13.35
CA ASP A 57 -25.80 -5.25 12.75
C ASP A 57 -25.97 -5.01 11.24
N LYS A 58 -26.16 -3.75 10.80
CA LYS A 58 -26.22 -3.41 9.36
C LYS A 58 -24.88 -3.67 8.66
N ILE A 59 -23.76 -3.30 9.29
CA ILE A 59 -22.40 -3.55 8.79
C ILE A 59 -22.15 -5.05 8.67
N GLU A 60 -22.50 -5.84 9.69
CA GLU A 60 -22.33 -7.29 9.70
C GLU A 60 -23.17 -7.95 8.61
N ALA A 61 -24.45 -7.61 8.49
CA ALA A 61 -25.33 -8.13 7.45
C ALA A 61 -24.84 -7.81 6.04
N GLU A 62 -24.25 -6.63 5.83
CA GLU A 62 -23.67 -6.28 4.53
C GLU A 62 -22.31 -6.93 4.28
N ALA A 63 -21.45 -7.05 5.29
CA ALA A 63 -20.21 -7.80 5.17
C ALA A 63 -20.47 -9.28 4.81
N THR A 64 -21.51 -9.90 5.40
CA THR A 64 -21.92 -11.26 5.00
C THR A 64 -22.39 -11.34 3.55
N LYS A 65 -23.08 -10.32 3.03
CA LYS A 65 -23.47 -10.27 1.60
C LYS A 65 -22.24 -10.16 0.69
N VAL A 66 -21.22 -9.41 1.11
CA VAL A 66 -19.92 -9.32 0.43
C VAL A 66 -19.25 -10.68 0.38
N GLU A 67 -19.13 -11.37 1.53
CA GLU A 67 -18.53 -12.71 1.63
C GLU A 67 -19.26 -13.77 0.78
N GLN A 68 -20.58 -13.65 0.64
CA GLN A 68 -21.40 -14.56 -0.17
C GLN A 68 -21.52 -14.13 -1.65
N ASN A 69 -20.82 -13.07 -2.09
CA ASN A 69 -20.90 -12.52 -3.45
C ASN A 69 -22.32 -12.14 -3.91
N ALA A 70 -23.21 -11.79 -2.97
CA ALA A 70 -24.64 -11.53 -3.20
C ALA A 70 -24.99 -10.05 -3.46
N GLY A 71 -24.05 -9.25 -3.98
CA GLY A 71 -24.25 -7.83 -4.32
C GLY A 71 -25.30 -7.62 -5.42
N GLN A 72 -25.95 -6.45 -5.41
CA GLN A 72 -27.14 -6.18 -6.25
C GLN A 72 -26.80 -5.62 -7.63
N ASP A 73 -25.73 -4.83 -7.75
CA ASP A 73 -25.33 -4.20 -9.00
C ASP A 73 -23.94 -4.70 -9.43
N GLU A 74 -23.85 -5.32 -10.60
CA GLU A 74 -22.58 -5.60 -11.28
C GLU A 74 -22.27 -4.41 -12.18
N ALA A 75 -21.20 -3.69 -11.86
CA ALA A 75 -20.62 -2.67 -12.72
C ALA A 75 -19.27 -3.16 -13.24
N GLU A 76 -18.99 -2.85 -14.51
CA GLU A 76 -17.68 -3.09 -15.11
C GLU A 76 -16.76 -1.93 -14.75
N GLY A 77 -15.55 -2.27 -14.32
CA GLY A 77 -14.50 -1.32 -14.03
C GLY A 77 -13.16 -1.84 -14.55
N THR A 78 -12.20 -0.94 -14.69
CA THR A 78 -10.85 -1.28 -15.14
C THR A 78 -9.91 -1.12 -13.95
N LEU A 79 -9.14 -2.17 -13.64
CA LEU A 79 -8.06 -2.12 -12.66
C LEU A 79 -6.73 -2.13 -13.40
N ASP A 80 -6.04 -1.01 -13.36
CA ASP A 80 -4.70 -0.88 -13.92
C ASP A 80 -3.69 -1.47 -12.93
N VAL A 81 -3.20 -2.67 -13.22
CA VAL A 81 -2.17 -3.32 -12.40
C VAL A 81 -0.83 -3.14 -13.09
N SER A 82 0.01 -2.28 -12.50
CA SER A 82 1.36 -2.04 -12.98
C SER A 82 2.35 -2.94 -12.24
N ILE A 83 2.86 -3.97 -12.91
CA ILE A 83 3.94 -4.84 -12.42
C ILE A 83 5.07 -4.80 -13.43
N GLY A 84 6.26 -4.38 -13.00
CA GLY A 84 7.45 -4.37 -13.86
C GLY A 84 7.34 -3.47 -15.09
N GLY A 85 6.56 -2.38 -15.03
CA GLY A 85 6.44 -1.40 -16.13
C GLY A 85 5.33 -1.71 -17.14
N GLN A 86 4.81 -2.94 -17.16
CA GLN A 86 3.60 -3.27 -17.91
C GLN A 86 2.38 -2.92 -17.05
N THR A 87 1.52 -2.04 -17.58
CA THR A 87 0.20 -1.79 -17.03
C THR A 87 -0.77 -2.71 -17.72
N VAL A 88 -1.19 -3.77 -17.04
CA VAL A 88 -2.25 -4.64 -17.54
C VAL A 88 -3.56 -4.08 -17.00
N ALA A 89 -4.39 -3.57 -17.91
CA ALA A 89 -5.76 -3.20 -17.61
C ALA A 89 -6.57 -4.49 -17.45
N MET A 90 -6.91 -4.83 -16.22
CA MET A 90 -7.78 -5.97 -15.94
C MET A 90 -9.22 -5.50 -15.84
N GLU A 91 -10.10 -6.08 -16.63
CA GLU A 91 -11.54 -5.92 -16.41
C GLU A 91 -11.90 -6.58 -15.07
N ILE A 92 -12.45 -5.77 -14.18
CA ILE A 92 -12.92 -6.20 -12.87
C ILE A 92 -14.42 -6.00 -12.78
N LYS A 93 -15.11 -7.03 -12.28
CA LYS A 93 -16.48 -6.87 -11.85
C LYS A 93 -16.50 -6.24 -10.46
N VAL A 94 -17.04 -5.03 -10.41
CA VAL A 94 -17.28 -4.30 -9.17
C VAL A 94 -18.70 -4.60 -8.73
N LYS A 95 -18.86 -5.08 -7.50
CA LYS A 95 -20.17 -5.17 -6.86
C LYS A 95 -20.29 -4.12 -5.79
N SER A 96 -21.45 -3.48 -5.73
CA SER A 96 -21.82 -2.59 -4.63
C SER A 96 -22.87 -3.25 -3.74
N ALA A 97 -22.61 -3.19 -2.44
CA ALA A 97 -23.60 -3.23 -1.38
C ALA A 97 -23.74 -1.80 -0.82
N ASP A 98 -24.87 -1.51 -0.17
CA ASP A 98 -25.25 -0.19 0.38
C ASP A 98 -24.11 0.57 1.11
N LEU A 99 -23.23 -0.13 1.85
CA LEU A 99 -22.09 0.39 2.62
C LEU A 99 -20.72 0.01 2.05
N PHE A 100 -20.64 -0.95 1.12
CA PHE A 100 -19.38 -1.52 0.65
C PHE A 100 -19.30 -1.60 -0.87
N THR A 101 -18.19 -1.14 -1.42
CA THR A 101 -17.80 -1.43 -2.80
C THR A 101 -16.68 -2.46 -2.77
N TYR A 102 -16.83 -3.56 -3.48
CA TYR A 102 -15.89 -4.66 -3.45
C TYR A 102 -15.69 -5.29 -4.84
N PHE A 103 -14.50 -5.84 -5.04
CA PHE A 103 -14.13 -6.51 -6.27
C PHE A 103 -14.44 -7.99 -6.13
N THR A 104 -15.14 -8.56 -7.13
CA THR A 104 -15.30 -10.00 -7.20
C THR A 104 -14.35 -10.56 -8.23
N TYR A 105 -13.45 -11.44 -7.79
CA TYR A 105 -12.65 -12.25 -8.71
C TYR A 105 -13.59 -13.17 -9.47
N VAL A 106 -13.76 -12.94 -10.78
CA VAL A 106 -14.37 -13.90 -11.68
C VAL A 106 -13.25 -14.88 -12.05
N PRO A 107 -13.32 -16.16 -11.64
CA PRO A 107 -12.43 -17.18 -12.18
C PRO A 107 -12.93 -17.47 -13.60
N GLY A 108 -12.60 -16.57 -14.52
CA GLY A 108 -12.82 -16.68 -15.95
C GLY A 108 -11.45 -16.65 -16.59
N GLU A 109 -11.20 -17.66 -17.41
CA GLU A 109 -10.02 -17.78 -18.26
C GLU A 109 -9.68 -16.42 -18.86
N ILE A 110 -8.50 -15.90 -18.54
CA ILE A 110 -7.92 -14.78 -19.27
C ILE A 110 -7.63 -15.35 -20.66
N GLU A 111 -8.62 -15.34 -21.54
CA GLU A 111 -8.36 -15.43 -22.97
C GLU A 111 -7.65 -14.11 -23.31
N PRO A 112 -6.37 -14.14 -23.73
CA PRO A 112 -5.67 -12.93 -24.11
C PRO A 112 -6.41 -12.29 -25.29
N ASP A 113 -6.69 -10.99 -25.17
CA ASP A 113 -7.17 -10.14 -26.25
C ASP A 113 -6.29 -10.34 -27.50
N PRO A 114 -6.84 -10.71 -28.67
CA PRO A 114 -6.07 -11.03 -29.88
C PRO A 114 -5.56 -9.77 -30.61
N GLY A 115 -5.08 -8.78 -29.86
CA GLY A 115 -5.00 -7.39 -30.32
C GLY A 115 -3.77 -6.61 -29.91
N GLU A 116 -2.65 -7.27 -29.64
CA GLU A 116 -1.28 -6.79 -29.92
C GLU A 116 -0.36 -7.93 -29.45
N GLU A 117 0.35 -8.55 -30.40
CA GLU A 117 1.41 -9.51 -30.05
C GLU A 117 2.31 -8.81 -29.03
N PRO A 118 2.70 -9.46 -27.92
CA PRO A 118 3.75 -8.91 -27.09
C PRO A 118 4.92 -8.65 -28.03
N GLU A 119 5.35 -7.38 -28.15
CA GLU A 119 6.60 -7.08 -28.83
C GLU A 119 7.61 -8.08 -28.30
N GLU A 120 8.19 -8.86 -29.22
CA GLU A 120 9.12 -9.91 -28.85
C GLU A 120 10.14 -9.28 -27.89
N PRO A 121 10.51 -9.97 -26.78
CA PRO A 121 11.58 -9.47 -25.93
C PRO A 121 12.77 -9.11 -26.84
N PRO A 122 13.49 -8.00 -26.57
CA PRO A 122 14.59 -7.50 -27.40
C PRO A 122 15.27 -8.65 -28.09
N ASP A 123 15.28 -8.62 -29.43
CA ASP A 123 15.80 -9.69 -30.28
C ASP A 123 17.04 -10.27 -29.57
N GLN A 124 16.95 -11.53 -29.13
CA GLN A 124 17.88 -12.10 -28.12
C GLN A 124 19.34 -12.11 -28.62
N ASP A 125 19.52 -11.80 -29.90
CA ASP A 125 20.76 -11.58 -30.65
C ASP A 125 21.38 -10.18 -30.47
N GLU A 126 20.72 -9.23 -29.80
CA GLU A 126 21.24 -7.87 -29.58
C GLU A 126 22.12 -7.73 -28.34
N ILE A 127 21.91 -8.55 -27.31
CA ILE A 127 22.74 -8.57 -26.10
C ILE A 127 23.93 -9.52 -26.32
N LYS A 128 24.82 -9.14 -27.24
CA LYS A 128 25.86 -10.03 -27.79
C LYS A 128 26.94 -10.46 -26.81
N ASN A 129 27.21 -9.72 -25.73
CA ASN A 129 28.19 -10.08 -24.73
C ASN A 129 27.60 -10.26 -23.32
N ALA A 130 26.31 -10.62 -23.23
CA ALA A 130 25.79 -11.21 -22.00
C ALA A 130 26.65 -12.42 -21.60
N VAL A 131 27.11 -12.43 -20.35
CA VAL A 131 27.89 -13.54 -19.82
C VAL A 131 26.94 -14.61 -19.29
N ASP A 132 27.29 -15.89 -19.46
CA ASP A 132 26.51 -16.95 -18.83
C ASP A 132 26.70 -16.92 -17.31
N TRP A 133 25.61 -17.13 -16.57
CA TRP A 133 25.68 -17.30 -15.13
C TRP A 133 26.57 -18.50 -14.79
N PRO A 134 27.48 -18.37 -13.81
CA PRO A 134 28.50 -19.38 -13.56
C PRO A 134 27.85 -20.70 -13.11
N ASP A 135 28.30 -21.80 -13.71
CA ASP A 135 27.93 -23.13 -13.23
C ASP A 135 28.57 -23.33 -11.84
N PRO A 136 27.78 -23.70 -10.81
CA PRO A 136 28.33 -23.97 -9.48
C PRO A 136 29.42 -25.06 -9.48
N GLU A 137 29.44 -25.99 -10.44
CA GLU A 137 30.48 -27.00 -10.55
C GLU A 137 31.84 -26.41 -10.95
N ASP A 138 31.83 -25.35 -11.77
CA ASP A 138 33.03 -24.66 -12.25
C ASP A 138 33.58 -23.64 -11.23
N VAL A 139 32.78 -23.26 -10.23
CA VAL A 139 33.22 -22.37 -9.14
C VAL A 139 33.93 -23.17 -8.05
N GLY A 140 35.23 -22.87 -7.85
CA GLY A 140 36.02 -23.42 -6.76
C GLY A 140 35.43 -23.13 -5.38
N GLU A 141 35.66 -24.01 -4.41
CA GLU A 141 35.01 -23.98 -3.09
C GLU A 141 35.26 -22.68 -2.30
N ASN A 142 36.39 -22.02 -2.55
CA ASN A 142 36.76 -20.70 -1.99
C ASN A 142 36.93 -19.61 -3.06
N SER A 143 36.43 -19.85 -4.27
CA SER A 143 36.55 -18.92 -5.39
C SER A 143 35.38 -17.94 -5.41
N LEU A 144 35.64 -16.75 -5.95
CA LEU A 144 34.66 -15.69 -6.16
C LEU A 144 34.62 -15.34 -7.65
N VAL A 145 33.42 -15.35 -8.24
CA VAL A 145 33.21 -14.86 -9.60
C VAL A 145 32.71 -13.41 -9.51
N SER A 146 33.41 -12.49 -10.17
CA SER A 146 33.16 -11.06 -10.06
C SER A 146 32.28 -10.54 -11.19
N PHE A 147 31.30 -9.71 -10.85
CA PHE A 147 30.39 -9.03 -11.77
C PHE A 147 30.43 -7.53 -11.47
N PRO A 148 31.11 -6.73 -12.31
CA PRO A 148 31.01 -5.28 -12.25
C PRO A 148 29.56 -4.79 -12.43
N MET A 149 29.22 -3.64 -11.87
CA MET A 149 27.93 -2.98 -12.12
C MET A 149 27.70 -2.79 -13.62
N GLY A 150 26.47 -3.05 -14.07
CA GLY A 150 26.08 -3.03 -15.49
C GLY A 150 26.32 -4.35 -16.23
N THR A 151 26.98 -5.35 -15.62
CA THR A 151 27.18 -6.65 -16.28
C THR A 151 25.84 -7.34 -16.51
N ILE A 152 25.60 -7.77 -17.74
CA ILE A 152 24.40 -8.53 -18.12
C ILE A 152 24.71 -10.02 -18.05
N VAL A 153 23.91 -10.76 -17.29
CA VAL A 153 24.09 -12.18 -17.06
C VAL A 153 22.88 -12.97 -17.54
N LYS A 154 23.15 -14.04 -18.29
CA LYS A 154 22.15 -14.96 -18.82
C LYS A 154 22.00 -16.16 -17.88
N TYR A 155 20.77 -16.42 -17.44
CA TYR A 155 20.45 -17.56 -16.58
C TYR A 155 19.07 -18.11 -16.96
N ASN A 156 18.95 -19.41 -17.24
CA ASN A 156 17.68 -20.06 -17.58
C ASN A 156 16.88 -19.36 -18.69
N LYS A 157 17.55 -18.87 -19.74
CA LYS A 157 16.97 -18.09 -20.86
C LYS A 157 16.45 -16.69 -20.46
N GLU A 158 16.72 -16.24 -19.25
CA GLU A 158 16.42 -14.90 -18.78
C GLU A 158 17.70 -14.08 -18.63
N TYR A 159 17.54 -12.76 -18.63
CA TYR A 159 18.64 -11.81 -18.47
C TYR A 159 18.51 -11.03 -17.16
N TYR A 160 19.65 -10.83 -16.51
CA TYR A 160 19.78 -10.09 -15.26
C TYR A 160 20.90 -9.06 -15.38
N VAL A 161 20.78 -7.91 -14.74
CA VAL A 161 21.83 -6.89 -14.68
C VAL A 161 22.38 -6.78 -13.26
N ALA A 162 23.70 -6.71 -13.12
CA ALA A 162 24.34 -6.37 -11.85
C ALA A 162 24.11 -4.88 -11.53
N VAL A 163 23.45 -4.57 -10.42
CA VAL A 163 23.10 -3.18 -10.02
C VAL A 163 24.15 -2.54 -9.11
N GLN A 164 25.19 -3.30 -8.77
CA GLN A 164 26.36 -2.87 -8.01
C GLN A 164 27.50 -3.85 -8.27
N ASP A 165 28.74 -3.44 -8.01
CA ASP A 165 29.88 -4.35 -8.05
C ASP A 165 29.67 -5.49 -7.05
N THR A 166 29.62 -6.72 -7.55
CA THR A 166 29.26 -7.88 -6.73
C THR A 166 30.13 -9.08 -7.07
N HIS A 167 30.22 -10.00 -6.12
CA HIS A 167 30.89 -11.28 -6.30
C HIS A 167 29.94 -12.40 -5.87
N VAL A 168 29.98 -13.53 -6.56
CA VAL A 168 29.22 -14.72 -6.19
C VAL A 168 30.16 -15.88 -5.86
N THR A 169 29.84 -16.53 -4.74
CA THR A 169 30.42 -17.79 -4.29
C THR A 169 29.77 -18.98 -4.99
N LYS A 170 30.34 -20.18 -4.84
CA LYS A 170 29.75 -21.44 -5.33
C LYS A 170 28.31 -21.64 -4.87
N ALA A 171 28.02 -21.41 -3.59
CA ALA A 171 26.66 -21.56 -3.04
C ALA A 171 25.67 -20.57 -3.67
N GLN A 172 26.13 -19.36 -3.95
CA GLN A 172 25.31 -18.31 -4.57
C GLN A 172 25.10 -18.54 -6.07
N ALA A 173 26.10 -19.09 -6.76
CA ALA A 173 25.98 -19.54 -8.14
C ALA A 173 24.88 -20.62 -8.27
N ALA A 174 24.82 -21.58 -7.33
CA ALA A 174 23.77 -22.60 -7.30
C ALA A 174 22.36 -22.05 -7.07
N ALA A 175 22.22 -20.93 -6.35
CA ALA A 175 20.93 -20.29 -6.08
C ALA A 175 20.40 -19.46 -7.26
N GLY A 176 21.28 -19.04 -8.18
CA GLY A 176 20.92 -18.20 -9.32
C GLY A 176 20.82 -16.70 -8.99
N PRO A 177 20.78 -15.82 -10.02
CA PRO A 177 20.78 -14.36 -9.88
C PRO A 177 19.55 -13.81 -9.16
N SER A 178 18.38 -14.43 -9.31
CA SER A 178 17.11 -13.94 -8.75
C SER A 178 17.05 -13.95 -7.22
N GLN A 179 17.95 -14.70 -6.57
CA GLN A 179 18.05 -14.78 -5.11
C GLN A 179 19.04 -13.74 -4.53
N HIS A 180 19.63 -12.88 -5.37
CA HIS A 180 20.62 -11.88 -4.96
C HIS A 180 20.12 -10.46 -5.19
N ASN A 181 20.16 -9.64 -4.14
CA ASN A 181 19.79 -8.22 -4.23
C ASN A 181 20.74 -7.38 -5.10
N SER A 182 21.91 -7.92 -5.45
CA SER A 182 22.87 -7.28 -6.37
C SER A 182 22.49 -7.43 -7.84
N PHE A 183 21.43 -8.20 -8.16
CA PHE A 183 20.97 -8.41 -9.52
C PHE A 183 19.50 -8.01 -9.66
N ALA A 184 19.19 -7.32 -10.76
CA ALA A 184 17.83 -7.03 -11.17
C ALA A 184 17.50 -7.80 -12.44
N LYS A 185 16.28 -8.32 -12.56
CA LYS A 185 15.80 -8.94 -13.79
C LYS A 185 15.57 -7.87 -14.85
N PHE A 186 15.91 -8.18 -16.10
CA PHE A 186 15.56 -7.31 -17.23
C PHE A 186 14.05 -7.12 -17.32
N THR A 187 13.62 -5.88 -17.49
CA THR A 187 12.22 -5.48 -17.70
C THR A 187 11.74 -5.81 -19.11
N GLY A 188 12.68 -5.94 -20.06
CA GLY A 188 12.39 -6.20 -21.48
C GLY A 188 11.98 -4.95 -22.26
N THR A 189 11.96 -3.78 -21.63
CA THR A 189 11.67 -2.51 -22.30
C THR A 189 12.94 -1.96 -22.94
N ILE A 190 12.89 -1.68 -24.25
CA ILE A 190 13.93 -0.94 -24.96
C ILE A 190 13.43 0.49 -25.14
N LEU A 191 14.08 1.42 -24.47
CA LEU A 191 13.90 2.84 -24.67
C LEU A 191 14.62 3.28 -25.94
N THR A 192 13.96 4.16 -26.67
CA THR A 192 14.45 4.81 -27.88
C THR A 192 14.46 6.32 -27.70
N ASP A 193 14.97 7.05 -28.68
CA ASP A 193 14.88 8.51 -28.67
C ASP A 193 13.44 9.04 -28.76
N GLU A 194 12.48 8.21 -29.19
CA GLU A 194 11.05 8.58 -29.25
C GLU A 194 10.43 8.63 -27.84
N ASP A 195 11.03 7.95 -26.87
CA ASP A 195 10.61 7.92 -25.47
C ASP A 195 11.14 9.12 -24.66
N LEU A 196 11.96 9.97 -25.29
CA LEU A 196 12.44 11.21 -24.68
C LEU A 196 11.32 12.25 -24.67
N ASN A 197 11.15 12.93 -23.55
CA ASN A 197 10.25 14.07 -23.47
C ASN A 197 10.84 15.27 -24.24
N ALA A 198 10.06 16.35 -24.40
CA ALA A 198 10.41 17.59 -25.09
C ALA A 198 11.67 18.31 -24.55
N SER A 199 12.23 17.85 -23.44
CA SER A 199 13.49 18.35 -22.85
C SER A 199 14.64 17.33 -22.92
N ASP A 200 14.55 16.33 -23.80
CA ASP A 200 15.57 15.32 -24.11
C ASP A 200 16.00 14.43 -22.92
N TYR A 201 15.05 14.10 -22.03
CA TYR A 201 15.24 13.15 -20.94
C TYR A 201 14.08 12.14 -20.86
N PHE A 202 14.31 11.00 -20.22
CA PHE A 202 13.30 9.98 -19.95
C PHE A 202 12.47 10.35 -18.70
N ASP A 203 11.16 10.45 -18.86
CA ASP A 203 10.23 10.71 -17.75
C ASP A 203 10.16 9.55 -16.77
N LYS A 204 10.48 8.33 -17.22
CA LYS A 204 10.57 7.11 -16.40
C LYS A 204 11.67 6.20 -16.92
N VAL A 205 12.54 5.76 -16.03
CA VAL A 205 13.53 4.70 -16.29
C VAL A 205 13.54 3.76 -15.11
N TYR A 206 13.53 2.47 -15.41
CA TYR A 206 13.60 1.38 -14.44
C TYR A 206 14.95 0.66 -14.55
N THR A 207 15.36 0.05 -13.43
CA THR A 207 16.55 -0.79 -13.40
C THR A 207 16.38 -1.98 -14.33
N GLY A 208 17.35 -2.17 -15.24
CA GLY A 208 17.31 -3.20 -16.28
C GLY A 208 16.72 -2.72 -17.61
N ASP A 209 16.25 -1.47 -17.71
CA ASP A 209 15.84 -0.90 -19.00
C ASP A 209 17.04 -0.78 -19.93
N LEU A 210 16.79 -1.05 -21.20
CA LEU A 210 17.75 -0.87 -22.26
C LEU A 210 17.51 0.46 -22.96
N TYR A 211 18.57 1.10 -23.45
CA TYR A 211 18.47 2.23 -24.35
C TYR A 211 19.36 2.00 -25.55
N ARG A 212 18.79 2.16 -26.75
CA ARG A 212 19.54 2.15 -28.00
C ARG A 212 19.94 3.57 -28.36
N GLY A 213 21.23 3.88 -28.22
CA GLY A 213 21.78 5.17 -28.58
C GLY A 213 21.80 5.42 -30.09
N LYS A 214 21.87 6.70 -30.48
CA LYS A 214 22.08 7.15 -31.87
C LYS A 214 23.35 6.60 -32.51
N ASP A 215 24.31 6.18 -31.70
CA ASP A 215 25.55 5.52 -32.11
C ASP A 215 25.37 4.03 -32.42
N GLY A 216 24.15 3.49 -32.28
CA GLY A 216 23.83 2.09 -32.49
C GLY A 216 24.28 1.19 -31.34
N LYS A 217 24.76 1.77 -30.24
CA LYS A 217 25.15 1.01 -29.05
C LYS A 217 23.95 0.80 -28.14
N LEU A 218 23.99 -0.33 -27.45
CA LEU A 218 23.01 -0.68 -26.44
C LEU A 218 23.55 -0.30 -25.06
N TYR A 219 22.72 0.29 -24.22
CA TYR A 219 23.05 0.67 -22.86
C TYR A 219 22.03 0.09 -21.90
N VAL A 220 22.48 -0.41 -20.74
CA VAL A 220 21.61 -0.87 -19.66
C VAL A 220 21.63 0.11 -18.50
N TYR A 221 20.45 0.42 -17.97
CA TYR A 221 20.31 1.23 -16.78
C TYR A 221 20.44 0.36 -15.52
N ALA A 222 21.48 0.58 -14.72
CA ALA A 222 21.74 -0.19 -13.49
C ALA A 222 21.49 0.62 -12.21
N GLY A 223 20.97 1.85 -12.32
CA GLY A 223 20.69 2.73 -11.18
C GLY A 223 19.33 2.48 -10.51
N PRO A 224 19.00 3.23 -9.44
CA PRO A 224 17.65 3.22 -8.87
C PRO A 224 16.65 3.75 -9.90
N GLY A 225 15.53 3.06 -10.09
CA GLY A 225 14.47 3.53 -10.97
C GLY A 225 13.84 4.84 -10.49
N GLY A 226 13.32 5.63 -11.42
CA GLY A 226 12.75 6.93 -11.10
C GLY A 226 12.38 7.73 -12.34
N SER A 227 12.26 9.04 -12.15
CA SER A 227 11.94 10.00 -13.21
C SER A 227 13.11 10.95 -13.42
N TRP A 228 13.19 11.57 -14.61
CA TRP A 228 14.21 12.57 -14.97
C TRP A 228 15.62 11.99 -15.17
N TYR A 229 15.74 10.97 -16.02
CA TYR A 229 17.04 10.43 -16.41
C TYR A 229 17.43 10.86 -17.80
N TRP A 230 18.64 11.42 -17.90
CA TRP A 230 19.24 11.72 -19.19
C TRP A 230 19.71 10.44 -19.88
N PRO A 231 19.62 10.36 -21.21
CA PRO A 231 20.21 9.25 -21.95
C PRO A 231 21.75 9.23 -21.78
N PRO A 232 22.40 8.07 -22.01
CA PRO A 232 23.85 7.90 -21.92
C PRO A 232 24.64 8.81 -22.84
N THR A 233 24.02 9.27 -23.93
CA THR A 233 24.58 10.26 -24.86
C THR A 233 24.82 11.63 -24.21
N VAL A 234 24.16 11.91 -23.08
CA VAL A 234 24.30 13.14 -22.30
C VAL A 234 25.01 12.89 -20.97
N THR A 235 24.62 11.84 -20.22
CA THR A 235 25.27 11.48 -18.95
C THR A 235 25.43 9.97 -18.77
N LEU A 236 26.61 9.52 -18.37
CA LEU A 236 26.93 8.10 -18.15
C LEU A 236 26.67 7.61 -16.72
N GLN A 237 25.95 8.34 -15.86
CA GLN A 237 25.93 8.07 -14.42
C GLN A 237 25.54 6.64 -14.05
N ASN A 238 24.44 6.16 -14.61
CA ASN A 238 23.84 4.85 -14.29
C ASN A 238 23.64 3.99 -15.54
N TRP A 239 24.12 4.46 -16.68
CA TRP A 239 24.03 3.78 -17.96
C TRP A 239 25.37 3.11 -18.26
N PHE A 240 25.31 1.81 -18.51
CA PHE A 240 26.48 1.01 -18.81
C PHE A 240 26.32 0.46 -20.22
N GLU A 241 27.38 0.52 -21.02
CA GLU A 241 27.36 -0.08 -22.36
C GLU A 241 27.09 -1.57 -22.18
N ALA A 242 25.97 -2.02 -22.73
CA ALA A 242 25.62 -3.42 -22.87
C ALA A 242 26.47 -3.98 -24.01
N SER A 243 27.78 -4.13 -23.74
CA SER A 243 28.58 -5.09 -24.49
C SER A 243 28.03 -6.45 -24.10
#